data_AF-F8GU23-F1
#
_entry.id   AF-F8GU23-F1
#
_cell.length_a   1.000
_cell.length_b   1.000
_cell.length_c   1.000
_cell.angle_alpha   90.00
_cell.angle_beta   90.00
_cell.angle_gamma   90.00
#
_symmetry.space_group_name_H-M   'P 1'
#
loop_
_entity.id
_entity.type
_entity.pdbx_description
1 polymer ?
#
loop_
_entity_poly.entity_id
_entity_poly.type
_entity_poly.pdbx_seq_one_letter_code
_entity_poly.pdbx_strand_id
1 'polypeptide(L)'
;MCYSAQIHASYRKYVREFGASVSFEHFVELFWEKRRDGGWSKLPKAMRAAFLSAASDKEGAVADLVAAGDKDQARALETELFQQKTRLTAAEHALAAKPTKKAENDQRIATDKIARAQRNLADLQRADLMDRDSRILPGHYAPVMVVQDDQRVVIPMRYQCSCRGGRRRWSARNLVHTMLSERC
;
A
#
# COMPACT_ATOMS: atom_id res chain seq x y z
N MET A 1 14.41 14.85 -4.61
CA MET A 1 13.01 15.31 -4.50
C MET A 1 12.16 14.12 -4.02
N CYS A 2 11.77 14.12 -2.75
CA CYS A 2 10.92 13.07 -2.19
C CYS A 2 9.46 13.44 -2.43
N TYR A 3 8.82 12.77 -3.39
CA TYR A 3 7.40 12.91 -3.65
C TYR A 3 6.63 11.95 -2.75
N SER A 4 6.45 12.29 -1.48
CA SER A 4 5.60 11.51 -0.58
C SER A 4 4.52 12.40 0.02
N ALA A 5 3.30 11.88 0.06
CA ALA A 5 2.17 12.53 0.72
C ALA A 5 1.68 11.64 1.87
N GLN A 6 1.13 12.24 2.92
CA GLN A 6 0.42 11.51 3.96
C GLN A 6 -1.07 11.80 3.84
N ILE A 7 -1.87 10.74 3.69
CA ILE A 7 -3.32 10.83 3.52
C ILE A 7 -4.05 10.52 4.82
N HIS A 8 -5.23 11.09 5.01
CA HIS A 8 -6.22 10.48 5.88
C HIS A 8 -6.88 9.31 5.12
N ALA A 9 -6.29 8.11 5.25
CA ALA A 9 -6.67 6.94 4.46
C ALA A 9 -7.99 6.27 4.86
N SER A 10 -8.62 6.71 5.95
CA SER A 10 -9.88 6.14 6.41
C SER A 10 -11.06 6.81 5.70
N TYR A 11 -11.74 6.08 4.83
CA TYR A 11 -12.97 6.56 4.17
C TYR A 11 -14.05 6.96 5.19
N ARG A 12 -14.06 6.33 6.37
CA ARG A 12 -15.02 6.61 7.45
C ARG A 12 -14.97 8.05 7.94
N LYS A 13 -13.78 8.68 7.90
CA LYS A 13 -13.65 10.11 8.20
C LYS A 13 -14.41 10.96 7.18
N TYR A 14 -14.32 10.62 5.90
CA TYR A 14 -15.07 11.31 4.86
C TYR A 14 -16.59 11.16 5.01
N VAL A 15 -17.05 9.96 5.38
CA VAL A 15 -18.48 9.72 5.68
C VAL A 15 -18.93 10.58 6.87
N ARG A 16 -18.16 10.56 7.98
CA ARG A 16 -18.50 11.28 9.22
C ARG A 16 -18.46 12.81 9.07
N GLU A 17 -17.43 13.34 8.41
CA GLU A 17 -17.19 14.79 8.35
C GLU A 17 -17.91 15.47 7.18
N PHE A 18 -18.10 14.75 6.06
CA PHE A 18 -18.65 15.35 4.84
C PHE A 18 -19.97 14.74 4.37
N GLY A 19 -20.49 13.71 5.06
CA GLY A 19 -21.71 13.01 4.66
C GLY A 19 -21.57 12.27 3.33
N ALA A 20 -20.34 11.89 2.95
CA ALA A 20 -20.08 11.25 1.66
C ALA A 20 -20.55 9.79 1.65
N SER A 21 -21.02 9.33 0.50
CA SER A 21 -21.25 7.91 0.23
C SER A 21 -19.95 7.24 -0.22
N VAL A 22 -19.84 5.93 -0.04
CA VAL A 22 -18.64 5.15 -0.42
C VAL A 22 -19.03 4.24 -1.56
N SER A 23 -18.29 4.29 -2.67
CA SER A 23 -18.51 3.36 -3.76
C SER A 23 -17.73 2.07 -3.53
N PHE A 24 -18.33 1.13 -2.79
CA PHE A 24 -17.72 -0.17 -2.49
C PHE A 24 -17.34 -0.96 -3.76
N GLU A 25 -18.10 -0.81 -4.84
CA GLU A 25 -17.84 -1.45 -6.14
C GLU A 25 -16.44 -1.12 -6.67
N HIS A 26 -16.06 0.16 -6.68
CA HIS A 26 -14.72 0.57 -7.14
C HIS A 26 -13.60 0.05 -6.21
N PHE A 27 -13.86 -0.09 -4.90
CA PHE A 27 -12.89 -0.69 -3.98
C PHE A 27 -12.74 -2.19 -4.19
N VAL A 28 -13.84 -2.90 -4.43
CA VAL A 28 -13.83 -4.34 -4.77
C VAL A 28 -13.04 -4.56 -6.05
N GLU A 29 -13.34 -3.81 -7.11
CA GLU A 29 -12.65 -3.91 -8.40
C GLU A 29 -11.15 -3.67 -8.25
N LEU A 30 -10.78 -2.59 -7.55
CA LEU A 30 -9.37 -2.27 -7.29
C LEU A 30 -8.66 -3.39 -6.52
N PHE A 31 -9.24 -3.85 -5.41
CA PHE A 31 -8.59 -4.87 -4.58
C PHE A 31 -8.46 -6.20 -5.31
N TRP A 32 -9.46 -6.55 -6.12
CA TRP A 32 -9.40 -7.71 -6.99
C TRP A 32 -8.29 -7.59 -8.04
N GLU A 33 -8.22 -6.46 -8.76
CA GLU A 33 -7.18 -6.19 -9.75
C GLU A 33 -5.79 -6.21 -9.11
N LYS A 34 -5.62 -5.55 -7.95
CA LYS A 34 -4.31 -5.45 -7.27
C LYS A 34 -3.84 -6.73 -6.62
N ARG A 35 -4.77 -7.62 -6.26
CA ARG A 35 -4.45 -8.97 -5.82
C ARG A 35 -3.96 -9.82 -7.00
N ARG A 36 -4.54 -9.66 -8.19
CA ARG A 36 -4.16 -10.39 -9.40
C ARG A 36 -2.84 -9.91 -10.01
N ASP A 37 -2.58 -8.60 -10.03
CA ASP A 37 -1.40 -8.01 -10.69
C ASP A 37 -0.15 -7.93 -9.79
N GLY A 38 -0.24 -8.35 -8.53
CA GLY A 38 0.85 -8.25 -7.54
C GLY A 38 1.08 -6.83 -7.01
N GLY A 39 0.17 -5.90 -7.28
CA GLY A 39 0.19 -4.50 -6.91
C GLY A 39 -0.26 -4.22 -5.48
N TRP A 40 -0.38 -5.24 -4.62
CA TRP A 40 -0.84 -5.10 -3.23
C TRP A 40 -0.03 -4.06 -2.43
N SER A 41 1.27 -3.95 -2.70
CA SER A 41 2.17 -2.96 -2.09
C SER A 41 1.83 -1.49 -2.43
N LYS A 42 1.07 -1.24 -3.51
CA LYS A 42 0.60 0.09 -3.90
C LYS A 42 -0.65 0.54 -3.13
N LEU A 43 -1.25 -0.36 -2.35
CA LEU A 43 -2.39 -0.10 -1.49
C LEU A 43 -1.89 0.17 -0.06
N PRO A 44 -2.02 1.41 0.45
CA PRO A 44 -1.61 1.74 1.80
C PRO A 44 -2.31 0.86 2.83
N LYS A 45 -1.58 0.42 3.86
CA LYS A 45 -2.16 -0.41 4.92
C LYS A 45 -3.32 0.29 5.62
N ALA A 46 -3.22 1.60 5.86
CA ALA A 46 -4.28 2.36 6.50
C ALA A 46 -5.59 2.39 5.69
N MET A 47 -5.51 2.32 4.37
CA MET A 47 -6.68 2.23 3.48
C MET A 47 -7.35 0.85 3.59
N ARG A 48 -6.55 -0.22 3.57
CA ARG A 48 -7.02 -1.61 3.73
C ARG A 48 -7.66 -1.84 5.11
N ALA A 49 -6.98 -1.37 6.17
CA ALA A 49 -7.43 -1.52 7.54
C ALA A 49 -8.78 -0.84 7.83
N ALA A 50 -9.14 0.21 7.08
CA ALA A 50 -10.44 0.87 7.22
C ALA A 50 -11.62 -0.07 6.94
N PHE A 51 -11.43 -1.09 6.09
CA PHE A 51 -12.46 -2.07 5.73
C PHE A 51 -12.50 -3.30 6.64
N LEU A 52 -11.49 -3.51 7.50
CA LEU A 52 -11.43 -4.69 8.38
C LEU A 52 -12.50 -4.70 9.48
N SER A 53 -13.08 -3.55 9.81
CA SER A 53 -14.12 -3.43 10.83
C SER A 53 -15.52 -3.37 10.21
N ALA A 54 -15.83 -4.30 9.30
CA ALA A 54 -17.05 -4.29 8.50
C ALA A 54 -18.33 -4.12 9.35
N ALA A 55 -19.14 -3.13 9.01
CA ALA A 55 -20.42 -2.83 9.64
C ALA A 55 -21.63 -3.19 8.76
N SER A 56 -21.40 -3.62 7.51
CA SER A 56 -22.45 -4.04 6.57
C SER A 56 -21.97 -5.19 5.67
N ASP A 57 -22.89 -5.90 5.03
CA ASP A 57 -22.57 -7.02 4.12
C ASP A 57 -21.65 -6.59 2.97
N LYS A 58 -21.84 -5.36 2.45
CA LYS A 58 -20.96 -4.78 1.41
C LYS A 58 -19.55 -4.54 1.92
N GLU A 59 -19.40 -4.11 3.18
CA GLU A 59 -18.08 -3.99 3.82
C GLU A 59 -17.46 -5.37 4.08
N GLY A 60 -18.28 -6.38 4.40
CA GLY A 60 -17.83 -7.76 4.61
C GLY A 60 -17.13 -8.34 3.39
N ALA A 61 -17.73 -8.19 2.20
CA ALA A 61 -17.11 -8.66 0.96
C ALA A 61 -15.74 -8.00 0.68
N VAL A 62 -15.60 -6.70 1.01
CA VAL A 62 -14.32 -5.98 0.88
C VAL A 62 -13.33 -6.46 1.94
N ALA A 63 -13.78 -6.68 3.18
CA ALA A 63 -12.96 -7.17 4.28
C ALA A 63 -12.37 -8.55 3.96
N ASP A 64 -13.16 -9.45 3.38
CA ASP A 64 -12.71 -10.78 2.96
C ASP A 64 -11.63 -10.70 1.87
N LEU A 65 -11.82 -9.81 0.87
CA LEU A 65 -10.81 -9.55 -0.16
C LEU A 65 -9.51 -8.99 0.43
N VAL A 66 -9.61 -8.07 1.38
CA VAL A 66 -8.45 -7.50 2.09
C VAL A 66 -7.73 -8.58 2.89
N ALA A 67 -8.45 -9.38 3.67
CA ALA A 67 -7.88 -10.46 4.47
C ALA A 67 -7.19 -11.51 3.58
N ALA A 68 -7.78 -11.84 2.43
CA ALA A 68 -7.19 -12.77 1.48
C ALA A 68 -5.92 -12.19 0.82
N GLY A 69 -5.94 -10.93 0.40
CA GLY A 69 -4.75 -10.29 -0.17
C GLY A 69 -3.61 -10.10 0.84
N ASP A 70 -3.93 -9.82 2.10
CA ASP A 70 -2.93 -9.74 3.17
C ASP A 70 -2.28 -11.10 3.44
N LYS A 71 -3.05 -12.19 3.41
CA LYS A 71 -2.51 -13.56 3.49
C LYS A 71 -1.59 -13.88 2.30
N ASP A 72 -1.99 -13.50 1.09
CA ASP A 72 -1.17 -13.75 -0.11
C ASP A 72 0.13 -12.93 -0.06
N GLN A 73 0.07 -11.67 0.37
CA GLN A 73 1.26 -10.83 0.56
C GLN A 73 2.18 -11.38 1.65
N ALA A 74 1.63 -11.88 2.76
CA ALA A 74 2.42 -12.50 3.82
C ALA A 74 3.17 -13.73 3.30
N ARG A 75 2.48 -14.63 2.58
CA ARG A 75 3.09 -15.82 1.95
C ARG A 75 4.20 -15.45 0.96
N ALA A 76 3.99 -14.41 0.17
CA ALA A 76 5.02 -13.91 -0.76
C ALA A 76 6.27 -13.42 -0.02
N LEU A 77 6.10 -12.66 1.07
CA LEU A 77 7.21 -12.20 1.91
C LEU A 77 7.92 -13.35 2.62
N GLU A 78 7.20 -14.33 3.14
CA GLU A 78 7.75 -15.54 3.75
C GLU A 78 8.59 -16.35 2.75
N THR A 79 8.10 -16.46 1.51
CA THR A 79 8.81 -17.13 0.42
C THR A 79 10.07 -16.37 0.04
N GLU A 80 9.99 -15.04 -0.07
CA GLU A 80 11.17 -14.18 -0.30
C GLU A 80 12.20 -14.34 0.83
N LEU A 81 11.76 -14.37 2.09
CA LEU A 81 12.64 -14.57 3.25
C LEU A 81 13.39 -15.91 3.18
N PHE A 82 12.68 -16.99 2.86
CA PHE A 82 13.32 -18.30 2.69
C PHE A 82 14.37 -18.27 1.59
N GLN A 83 14.04 -17.72 0.42
CA GLN A 83 14.96 -17.61 -0.71
C GLN A 83 16.20 -16.76 -0.37
N GLN A 84 16.03 -15.61 0.30
CA GLN A 84 17.17 -14.76 0.66
C GLN A 84 18.04 -15.38 1.76
N LYS A 85 17.44 -16.11 2.73
CA LYS A 85 18.23 -16.83 3.74
C LYS A 85 19.11 -17.91 3.10
N THR A 86 18.57 -18.69 2.17
CA THR A 86 19.37 -19.68 1.43
C THR A 86 20.51 -19.03 0.65
N ARG A 87 20.25 -17.86 0.03
CA ARG A 87 21.28 -17.09 -0.67
C ARG A 87 22.36 -16.56 0.27
N LEU A 88 21.97 -16.09 1.46
CA LEU A 88 22.91 -15.61 2.47
C LEU A 88 23.84 -16.73 2.92
N THR A 89 23.30 -17.90 3.30
CA THR A 89 24.11 -19.06 3.70
C THR A 89 25.04 -19.52 2.57
N ALA A 90 24.57 -19.54 1.32
CA ALA A 90 25.42 -19.87 0.18
C ALA A 90 26.56 -18.86 -0.03
N ALA A 91 26.30 -17.56 0.15
CA ALA A 91 27.31 -16.51 0.07
C ALA A 91 28.34 -16.63 1.20
N GLU A 92 27.89 -16.92 2.42
CA GLU A 92 28.77 -17.14 3.58
C GLU A 92 29.68 -18.36 3.38
N HIS A 93 29.16 -19.47 2.87
CA HIS A 93 29.99 -20.63 2.51
C HIS A 93 31.00 -20.31 1.41
N ALA A 94 30.60 -19.54 0.39
CA ALA A 94 31.52 -19.12 -0.67
C ALA A 94 32.64 -18.21 -0.15
N LEU A 95 32.32 -17.28 0.76
CA LEU A 95 33.30 -16.41 1.41
C LEU A 95 34.29 -17.19 2.29
N ALA A 96 33.79 -18.17 3.04
CA ALA A 96 34.62 -19.04 3.87
C ALA A 96 35.60 -19.89 3.05
N ALA A 97 35.18 -20.35 1.87
CA ALA A 97 36.06 -21.08 0.96
C ALA A 97 37.08 -20.17 0.26
N LYS A 98 36.63 -19.03 -0.28
CA LYS A 98 37.50 -18.01 -0.89
C LYS A 98 36.83 -16.63 -0.87
N PRO A 99 37.47 -15.60 -0.31
CA PRO A 99 36.92 -14.24 -0.34
C PRO A 99 36.85 -13.75 -1.79
N THR A 100 35.63 -13.45 -2.24
CA THR A 100 35.39 -12.89 -3.58
C THR A 100 34.42 -11.71 -3.47
N LYS A 101 34.65 -10.67 -4.29
CA LYS A 101 33.77 -9.48 -4.34
C LYS A 101 32.32 -9.84 -4.67
N LYS A 102 32.10 -10.91 -5.43
CA LYS A 102 30.75 -11.40 -5.74
C LYS A 102 30.05 -11.89 -4.48
N ALA A 103 30.69 -12.78 -3.72
CA ALA A 103 30.10 -13.34 -2.51
C ALA A 103 29.91 -12.28 -1.41
N GLU A 104 30.80 -11.29 -1.30
CA GLU A 104 30.62 -10.14 -0.39
C GLU A 104 29.38 -9.31 -0.75
N ASN A 105 29.21 -9.02 -2.05
CA ASN A 105 28.03 -8.30 -2.53
C ASN A 105 26.74 -9.10 -2.35
N ASP A 106 26.76 -10.40 -2.63
CA ASP A 106 25.62 -11.29 -2.47
C ASP A 106 25.20 -11.36 -0.98
N GLN A 107 26.16 -11.49 -0.06
CA GLN A 107 25.92 -11.46 1.38
C GLN A 107 25.26 -10.14 1.81
N ARG A 108 25.82 -9.00 1.38
CA ARG A 108 25.28 -7.67 1.70
C ARG A 108 23.85 -7.50 1.17
N ILE A 109 23.62 -7.81 -0.11
CA ILE A 109 22.31 -7.66 -0.76
C ILE A 109 21.28 -8.59 -0.11
N ALA A 110 21.64 -9.84 0.20
CA ALA A 110 20.74 -10.78 0.85
C ALA A 110 20.36 -10.28 2.26
N THR A 111 21.33 -9.76 3.02
CA THR A 111 21.10 -9.17 4.35
C THR A 111 20.12 -7.98 4.28
N ASP A 112 20.36 -7.05 3.34
CA ASP A 112 19.49 -5.88 3.14
C ASP A 112 18.05 -6.30 2.79
N LYS A 113 17.90 -7.30 1.92
CA LYS A 113 16.59 -7.83 1.51
C LYS A 113 15.87 -8.58 2.63
N ILE A 114 16.58 -9.39 3.41
CA ILE A 114 16.01 -10.08 4.58
C ILE A 114 15.48 -9.05 5.57
N ALA A 115 16.29 -8.05 5.93
CA ALA A 115 15.89 -7.01 6.87
C ALA A 115 14.67 -6.23 6.36
N ARG A 116 14.62 -5.93 5.05
CA ARG A 116 13.44 -5.28 4.43
C ARG A 116 12.20 -6.15 4.46
N ALA A 117 12.31 -7.43 4.08
CA ALA A 117 11.18 -8.35 4.07
C ALA A 117 10.63 -8.61 5.49
N GLN A 118 11.50 -8.72 6.49
CA GLN A 118 11.09 -8.83 7.90
C GLN A 118 10.33 -7.59 8.37
N ARG A 119 10.83 -6.38 8.05
CA ARG A 119 10.11 -5.13 8.38
C ARG A 119 8.75 -5.07 7.71
N ASN A 120 8.66 -5.43 6.43
CA ASN A 120 7.40 -5.45 5.70
C ASN A 120 6.40 -6.46 6.28
N LEU A 121 6.88 -7.65 6.70
CA LEU A 121 6.03 -8.67 7.31
C LEU A 121 5.53 -8.22 8.69
N ALA A 122 6.40 -7.64 9.51
CA ALA A 122 6.02 -7.06 10.80
C ALA A 122 5.01 -5.92 10.64
N ASP A 123 5.26 -5.01 9.68
CA ASP A 123 4.33 -3.93 9.35
C ASP A 123 2.98 -4.47 8.84
N LEU A 124 2.95 -5.58 8.10
CA LEU A 124 1.73 -6.22 7.65
C LEU A 124 0.94 -6.83 8.82
N GLN A 125 1.61 -7.57 9.71
CA GLN A 125 1.00 -8.30 10.84
C GLN A 125 0.60 -7.42 12.02
N ARG A 126 1.16 -6.20 12.15
CA ARG A 126 0.83 -5.29 13.26
C ARG A 126 -0.67 -4.97 13.33
N ALA A 127 -1.28 -4.96 14.51
CA ALA A 127 -2.67 -4.55 14.67
C ALA A 127 -2.85 -3.03 14.56
N ASP A 128 -2.00 -2.26 15.22
CA ASP A 128 -2.11 -0.80 15.26
C ASP A 128 -1.71 -0.15 13.93
N LEU A 129 -2.30 1.00 13.61
CA LEU A 129 -1.89 1.81 12.48
C LEU A 129 -0.89 2.87 12.92
N MET A 130 0.16 3.07 12.12
CA MET A 130 1.12 4.16 12.31
C MET A 130 1.03 5.17 11.16
N ASP A 131 1.47 6.40 11.41
CA ASP A 131 1.50 7.48 10.40
C ASP A 131 2.13 7.06 9.06
N ARG A 132 3.16 6.20 9.10
CA ARG A 132 3.83 5.68 7.91
C ARG A 132 2.94 4.81 7.02
N ASP A 133 1.92 4.16 7.57
CA ASP A 133 0.99 3.29 6.81
C ASP A 133 0.04 4.09 5.91
N SER A 134 -0.08 5.37 6.21
CA SER A 134 -0.87 6.35 5.46
C SER A 134 -0.01 7.12 4.46
N ARG A 135 1.27 6.77 4.31
CA ARG A 135 2.16 7.40 3.35
C ARG A 135 1.92 6.82 1.96
N ILE A 136 1.71 7.70 0.99
CA ILE A 136 1.54 7.36 -0.42
C ILE A 136 2.69 7.92 -1.24
N LEU A 137 3.07 7.16 -2.28
CA LEU A 137 4.09 7.50 -3.26
C LEU A 137 3.45 7.53 -4.65
N PRO A 138 4.08 8.18 -5.66
CA PRO A 138 3.61 8.14 -7.03
C PRO A 138 3.29 6.70 -7.49
N GLY A 139 2.08 6.51 -7.98
CA GLY A 139 1.55 5.24 -8.41
C GLY A 139 0.77 4.45 -7.35
N HIS A 140 0.75 4.90 -6.09
CA HIS A 140 -0.09 4.32 -5.03
C HIS A 140 -1.55 4.74 -5.21
N TYR A 141 -2.47 4.01 -4.58
CA TYR A 141 -3.88 4.37 -4.54
C TYR A 141 -4.24 5.00 -3.19
N ALA A 142 -5.18 5.94 -3.22
CA ALA A 142 -5.73 6.60 -2.06
C ALA A 142 -7.25 6.76 -2.23
N PRO A 143 -8.03 6.71 -1.14
CA PRO A 143 -9.42 7.14 -1.19
C PRO A 143 -9.47 8.65 -1.40
N VAL A 144 -10.28 9.07 -2.38
CA VAL A 144 -10.49 10.47 -2.76
C VAL A 144 -11.98 10.74 -2.80
N MET A 145 -12.39 11.90 -2.29
CA MET A 145 -13.77 12.36 -2.39
C MET A 145 -13.96 13.17 -3.69
N VAL A 146 -14.89 12.72 -4.51
CA VAL A 146 -15.34 13.39 -5.73
C VAL A 146 -16.80 13.79 -5.58
N VAL A 147 -17.24 14.74 -6.42
CA VAL A 147 -18.67 15.01 -6.58
C VAL A 147 -19.13 14.46 -7.93
N GLN A 148 -20.13 13.58 -7.87
CA GLN A 148 -20.81 12.98 -9.01
C GLN A 148 -22.31 13.15 -8.80
N ASP A 149 -23.02 13.68 -9.80
CA ASP A 149 -24.49 13.85 -9.76
C ASP A 149 -24.98 14.56 -8.48
N ASP A 150 -24.32 15.66 -8.11
CA ASP A 150 -24.54 16.45 -6.88
C ASP A 150 -24.36 15.70 -5.55
N GLN A 151 -23.84 14.47 -5.59
CA GLN A 151 -23.52 13.66 -4.42
C GLN A 151 -22.01 13.55 -4.20
N ARG A 152 -21.60 13.57 -2.94
CA ARG A 152 -20.21 13.34 -2.52
C ARG A 152 -19.97 11.85 -2.45
N VAL A 153 -19.05 11.35 -3.28
CA VAL A 153 -18.72 9.92 -3.35
C VAL A 153 -17.23 9.72 -3.11
N VAL A 154 -16.87 8.75 -2.26
CA VAL A 154 -15.49 8.33 -2.04
C VAL A 154 -15.16 7.19 -2.97
N ILE A 155 -14.14 7.39 -3.81
CA ILE A 155 -13.62 6.40 -4.76
C ILE A 155 -12.11 6.24 -4.59
N PRO A 156 -11.54 5.05 -4.85
CA PRO A 156 -10.11 4.90 -4.90
C PRO A 156 -9.53 5.53 -6.18
N MET A 157 -8.49 6.35 -6.03
CA MET A 157 -7.78 6.94 -7.15
C MET A 157 -6.27 6.75 -7.03
N ARG A 158 -5.61 6.61 -8.19
CA ARG A 158 -4.16 6.51 -8.27
C ARG A 158 -3.52 7.90 -8.13
N TYR A 159 -2.64 8.03 -7.15
CA TYR A 159 -1.85 9.23 -6.93
C TYR A 159 -0.75 9.34 -7.99
N GLN A 160 -0.76 10.42 -8.77
CA GLN A 160 0.30 10.76 -9.72
C GLN A 160 0.88 12.13 -9.31
N CYS A 161 2.20 12.20 -9.10
CA CYS A 161 2.86 13.50 -8.98
C CYS A 161 3.17 14.02 -10.39
N SER A 162 2.55 15.13 -10.78
CA SER A 162 3.08 15.96 -11.87
C SER A 162 3.99 17.04 -11.28
N CYS A 163 5.31 16.88 -11.44
CA CYS A 163 6.26 17.92 -11.08
C CYS A 163 6.68 18.71 -12.32
N ARG A 164 5.82 19.65 -12.74
CA ARG A 164 6.16 20.81 -13.57
C ARG A 164 5.04 21.83 -13.39
N GLY A 165 5.41 23.08 -13.10
CA GLY A 165 4.47 24.15 -12.78
C GLY A 165 3.28 24.21 -13.73
N GLY A 166 2.08 24.22 -13.17
CA GLY A 166 0.82 24.31 -13.92
C GLY A 166 -0.19 23.24 -13.51
N ARG A 167 -1.05 23.58 -12.54
CA ARG A 167 -2.30 22.89 -12.12
C ARG A 167 -2.19 21.37 -11.89
N ARG A 168 -2.18 21.01 -10.61
CA ARG A 168 -2.31 19.64 -10.09
C ARG A 168 -3.60 19.01 -10.61
N ARG A 169 -3.50 18.12 -11.61
CA ARG A 169 -4.64 17.39 -12.16
C ARG A 169 -4.52 15.93 -11.75
N TRP A 170 -5.28 15.56 -10.71
CA TRP A 170 -5.74 14.18 -10.57
C TRP A 170 -6.51 13.81 -11.84
N SER A 171 -6.45 12.55 -12.28
CA SER A 171 -7.19 12.09 -13.47
C SER A 171 -8.70 11.98 -13.19
N ALA A 172 -9.37 13.10 -12.89
CA ALA A 172 -10.81 13.28 -12.99
C ALA A 172 -11.11 14.78 -12.94
N ARG A 173 -12.10 15.22 -13.74
CA ARG A 173 -12.49 16.63 -13.86
C ARG A 173 -13.19 17.19 -12.60
N ASN A 174 -13.54 16.33 -11.62
CA ASN A 174 -14.47 16.65 -10.51
C ASN A 174 -13.94 16.25 -9.11
N LEU A 175 -12.67 16.56 -8.77
CA LEU A 175 -12.22 16.41 -7.37
C LEU A 175 -12.69 17.57 -6.52
N VAL A 176 -13.24 17.26 -5.34
CA VAL A 176 -13.76 18.28 -4.42
C VAL A 176 -12.91 18.40 -3.17
N HIS A 177 -12.35 17.30 -2.64
CA HIS A 177 -11.45 17.39 -1.50
C HIS A 177 -10.58 16.13 -1.37
N THR A 178 -9.32 16.31 -0.98
CA THR A 178 -8.47 15.23 -0.47
C THR A 178 -7.82 15.73 0.81
N MET A 179 -8.06 15.06 1.93
CA MET A 179 -7.41 15.40 3.20
C MET A 179 -5.96 14.91 3.17
N LEU A 180 -5.10 15.74 2.61
CA LEU A 180 -3.65 15.55 2.54
C LEU A 180 -2.95 16.42 3.58
N SER A 181 -2.12 15.79 4.40
CA SER A 181 -1.07 16.49 5.13
C SER A 181 0.20 16.40 4.30
N GLU A 182 0.51 17.44 3.54
CA GLU A 182 1.76 17.53 2.78
C GLU A 182 2.91 17.84 3.75
N ARG A 183 3.86 16.91 3.89
CA ARG A 183 5.16 17.17 4.53
C ARG A 183 6.24 16.98 3.47
N CYS A 184 6.79 18.11 2.99
CA CYS A 184 8.04 18.14 2.24
C CYS A 184 9.22 17.87 3.20
#